data_AF-A0AAN9SEU6-F1
#
_entry.id   AF-A0AAN9SEU6-F1
#
_cell.length_a   1.000
_cell.length_b   1.000
_cell.length_c   1.000
_cell.angle_alpha   90.00
_cell.angle_beta   90.00
_cell.angle_gamma   90.00
#
_symmetry.space_group_name_H-M   'P 1'
#
loop_
_entity.id
_entity.type
_entity.pdbx_description
1 polymer ?
#
loop_
_entity_poly.entity_id
_entity_poly.type
_entity_poly.pdbx_seq_one_letter_code
_entity_poly.pdbx_strand_id
1 'polypeptide(L)'
;MLISITSQGSLGKPLSYLRNFFLPNKGFMLFSPKILLVVLELQSINLASENGKVKFTLGSLGASLVFLCKAKYREDNTTYWLLNRCSRNHRISMASSVFFIHSHCYSSSHSSLVFRLHRQLAVGPTSLRFSSSHGASVVAMASDSSAKVIDGKSVAKQIRDEITAEVSNMKEAIGVVPGLAVILVGDRKDSATYVRNKKKACESVGINSLEANLPQDSTEEDVLNYISGYNDDPSVHGILVQLPLPSHMNEQNILNAVRIEKDVDGFHPLNIGRLAMRGREPLFVPCTPKGCIELLHRYNVSIKGKRAVVIGRSNIVGTPAALLLQREDATVSVVHSRTSNPEEIIRQADIIISAVGQPNMVRGSWIKPGAVIIDVGINPVDDPNSPRGYKLVGDVCYEEAIKVASAVTPVPGGVGPMTIAMLLQNTLISAKRVHNFE
;
A
#
# COMPACT_ATOMS: atom_id res chain seq x y z
N MET A 1 18.67 -33.18 -25.32
CA MET A 1 19.87 -33.55 -26.11
C MET A 1 21.06 -33.02 -25.34
N LEU A 2 21.82 -33.90 -24.68
CA LEU A 2 23.06 -33.53 -23.99
C LEU A 2 24.12 -33.17 -25.03
N ILE A 3 24.85 -32.07 -24.82
CA ILE A 3 26.16 -31.83 -25.44
C ILE A 3 27.09 -31.28 -24.36
N SER A 4 28.14 -32.05 -24.06
CA SER A 4 29.30 -31.68 -23.26
C SER A 4 30.41 -31.24 -24.23
N ILE A 5 31.07 -30.10 -23.98
CA ILE A 5 32.42 -29.82 -24.51
C ILE A 5 33.24 -29.08 -23.44
N THR A 6 34.43 -29.63 -23.21
CA THR A 6 35.51 -29.24 -22.30
C THR A 6 36.40 -28.14 -22.90
N SER A 7 37.08 -27.37 -22.03
CA SER A 7 38.17 -26.46 -22.43
C SER A 7 39.32 -26.54 -21.41
N GLN A 8 40.44 -27.14 -21.84
CA GLN A 8 41.75 -27.07 -21.19
C GLN A 8 42.42 -25.71 -21.44
N GLY A 9 43.21 -25.22 -20.48
CA GLY A 9 44.12 -24.08 -20.69
C GLY A 9 44.61 -23.39 -19.41
N SER A 10 45.58 -24.03 -18.73
CA SER A 10 46.50 -23.52 -17.69
C SER A 10 47.33 -22.30 -18.16
N LEU A 11 47.99 -21.42 -17.39
CA LEU A 11 48.20 -21.13 -15.97
C LEU A 11 48.93 -19.75 -15.93
N GLY A 12 48.76 -18.92 -14.91
CA GLY A 12 49.60 -17.72 -14.70
C GLY A 12 49.12 -16.80 -13.57
N LYS A 13 49.45 -17.15 -12.32
CA LYS A 13 49.18 -16.42 -11.06
C LYS A 13 50.10 -15.15 -10.90
N PRO A 14 50.02 -14.37 -9.80
CA PRO A 14 48.86 -13.81 -9.08
C PRO A 14 49.06 -12.30 -8.78
N LEU A 15 48.01 -11.56 -8.45
CA LEU A 15 48.15 -10.47 -7.48
C LEU A 15 46.83 -10.20 -6.73
N SER A 16 46.92 -10.51 -5.45
CA SER A 16 46.05 -10.16 -4.33
C SER A 16 45.71 -8.68 -4.30
N TYR A 17 44.44 -8.33 -4.11
CA TYR A 17 43.95 -7.52 -2.98
C TYR A 17 42.42 -7.44 -3.06
N LEU A 18 41.76 -7.41 -1.89
CA LEU A 18 40.31 -7.39 -1.63
C LEU A 18 39.60 -8.76 -1.59
N ARG A 19 39.97 -9.54 -0.56
CA ARG A 19 39.04 -10.43 0.14
C ARG A 19 38.16 -9.59 1.08
N ASN A 20 36.85 -9.58 0.84
CA ASN A 20 35.82 -9.95 1.82
C ASN A 20 34.45 -9.59 1.22
N PHE A 21 33.73 -10.59 0.69
CA PHE A 21 32.31 -10.88 0.89
C PHE A 21 31.87 -11.98 -0.09
N PHE A 22 32.04 -13.24 0.34
CA PHE A 22 31.22 -14.42 -0.02
C PHE A 22 29.94 -14.30 0.85
N LEU A 23 28.68 -14.59 0.50
CA LEU A 23 27.92 -15.40 -0.48
C LEU A 23 26.45 -14.84 -0.50
N PRO A 24 25.38 -15.53 -0.98
CA PRO A 24 24.96 -15.85 -2.36
C PRO A 24 23.45 -15.52 -2.62
N ASN A 25 22.95 -15.74 -3.85
CA ASN A 25 21.61 -16.29 -4.23
C ASN A 25 20.33 -15.82 -3.46
N LYS A 26 19.20 -15.37 -4.02
CA LYS A 26 18.56 -15.43 -5.35
C LYS A 26 17.40 -14.41 -5.29
N GLY A 27 17.27 -13.53 -6.29
CA GLY A 27 16.03 -12.78 -6.52
C GLY A 27 15.16 -13.52 -7.53
N PHE A 28 13.96 -13.93 -7.11
CA PHE A 28 12.95 -14.53 -7.97
C PHE A 28 12.26 -13.47 -8.85
N MET A 29 11.94 -13.86 -10.09
CA MET A 29 11.16 -13.11 -11.07
C MET A 29 9.66 -13.36 -10.87
N LEU A 30 8.86 -12.29 -10.79
CA LEU A 30 7.41 -12.33 -10.95
C LEU A 30 7.04 -12.27 -12.44
N PHE A 31 6.24 -13.23 -12.89
CA PHE A 31 5.70 -13.34 -14.24
C PHE A 31 4.55 -12.35 -14.49
N SER A 32 4.55 -11.73 -15.66
CA SER A 32 3.37 -11.13 -16.32
C SER A 32 3.22 -11.78 -17.71
N PRO A 33 2.02 -12.14 -18.18
CA PRO A 33 1.85 -13.11 -19.27
C PRO A 33 2.13 -12.56 -20.68
N LYS A 34 2.86 -11.44 -20.84
CA LYS A 34 3.09 -10.83 -22.17
C LYS A 34 4.51 -10.33 -22.45
N ILE A 35 5.51 -10.67 -21.63
CA ILE A 35 6.91 -10.24 -21.86
C ILE A 35 7.84 -11.43 -21.65
N LEU A 36 8.38 -11.98 -22.74
CA LEU A 36 9.53 -12.89 -22.69
C LEU A 36 10.80 -12.04 -22.58
N LEU A 37 11.31 -11.86 -21.37
CA LEU A 37 12.59 -11.20 -21.14
C LEU A 37 13.71 -12.23 -21.37
N VAL A 38 14.28 -12.25 -22.59
CA VAL A 38 15.46 -13.07 -22.87
C VAL A 38 16.70 -12.24 -22.53
N VAL A 39 17.29 -12.47 -21.36
CA VAL A 39 18.63 -11.97 -21.03
C VAL A 39 19.63 -12.92 -21.69
N LEU A 40 20.08 -12.59 -22.91
CA LEU A 40 21.20 -13.28 -23.53
C LEU A 40 22.49 -12.66 -23.00
N GLU A 41 23.27 -13.45 -22.28
CA GLU A 41 24.66 -13.12 -21.95
C GLU A 41 25.50 -13.28 -23.24
N LEU A 42 25.53 -12.24 -24.08
CA LEU A 42 26.24 -12.25 -25.35
C LEU A 42 27.72 -11.94 -25.12
N GLN A 43 28.54 -12.98 -25.10
CA GLN A 43 29.98 -12.84 -25.28
C GLN A 43 30.27 -12.54 -26.75
N SER A 44 30.81 -11.35 -27.03
CA SER A 44 31.28 -10.78 -28.31
C SER A 44 30.22 -10.20 -29.28
N ILE A 45 30.30 -8.88 -29.52
CA ILE A 45 29.56 -8.15 -30.56
C ILE A 45 30.58 -7.48 -31.48
N ASN A 46 30.49 -7.73 -32.80
CA ASN A 46 31.19 -6.95 -33.82
C ASN A 46 30.26 -5.83 -34.33
N LEU A 47 30.71 -4.58 -34.19
CA LEU A 47 29.98 -3.39 -34.64
C LEU A 47 30.55 -2.91 -35.99
N ALA A 48 29.72 -2.88 -37.03
CA ALA A 48 30.01 -2.17 -38.27
C ALA A 48 28.93 -1.10 -38.49
N SER A 49 29.35 0.13 -38.80
CA SER A 49 28.50 1.28 -39.05
C SER A 49 28.69 1.74 -40.49
N GLU A 50 27.65 1.66 -41.31
CA GLU A 50 27.57 2.33 -42.61
C GLU A 50 26.28 3.17 -42.65
N ASN A 51 26.42 4.44 -43.07
CA ASN A 51 25.30 5.37 -43.33
C ASN A 51 24.24 5.47 -42.21
N GLY A 52 24.69 5.54 -40.93
CA GLY A 52 23.81 5.78 -39.79
C GLY A 52 22.92 4.59 -39.38
N LYS A 53 23.18 3.39 -39.93
CA LYS A 53 22.52 2.15 -39.55
C LYS A 53 23.53 1.24 -38.83
N VAL A 54 23.19 0.80 -37.62
CA VAL A 54 23.98 -0.20 -36.89
C VAL A 54 23.37 -1.57 -37.16
N LYS A 55 24.16 -2.48 -37.73
CA LYS A 55 23.72 -3.84 -38.04
C LYS A 55 24.27 -4.80 -36.99
N PHE A 56 23.40 -5.52 -36.30
CA PHE A 56 23.78 -6.57 -35.37
C PHE A 56 23.67 -7.92 -36.06
N THR A 57 24.73 -8.71 -35.97
CA THR A 57 24.75 -10.08 -36.51
C THR A 57 24.97 -11.03 -35.36
N LEU A 58 23.96 -11.82 -34.98
CA LEU A 58 24.15 -12.91 -34.01
C LEU A 58 24.80 -14.09 -34.72
N GLY A 59 26.00 -14.48 -34.27
CA GLY A 59 26.66 -15.68 -34.72
C GLY A 59 25.86 -16.94 -34.34
N SER A 60 25.71 -17.85 -35.31
CA SER A 60 25.13 -19.21 -35.26
C SER A 60 23.62 -19.44 -35.52
N LEU A 61 22.77 -18.42 -35.71
CA LEU A 61 21.33 -18.65 -35.97
C LEU A 61 20.70 -17.84 -37.13
N GLY A 62 21.50 -17.26 -38.03
CA GLY A 62 21.01 -16.75 -39.32
C GLY A 62 19.95 -15.63 -39.28
N ALA A 63 19.66 -15.04 -38.13
CA ALA A 63 18.68 -13.95 -37.98
C ALA A 63 19.40 -12.59 -37.90
N SER A 64 19.08 -11.69 -38.83
CA SER A 64 19.54 -10.29 -38.80
C SER A 64 18.40 -9.39 -38.33
N LEU A 65 18.57 -8.68 -37.20
CA LEU A 65 17.70 -7.58 -36.82
C LEU A 65 18.31 -6.25 -37.25
N VAL A 66 17.52 -5.41 -37.93
CA VAL A 66 17.91 -4.07 -38.37
C VAL A 66 17.15 -3.05 -37.53
N PHE A 67 17.88 -2.16 -36.86
CA PHE A 67 17.32 -1.04 -36.12
C PHE A 67 17.65 0.29 -36.80
N LEU A 68 16.73 1.25 -36.71
CA LEU A 68 16.93 2.63 -37.19
C LEU A 68 17.19 3.54 -35.98
N CYS A 69 18.35 4.19 -35.93
CA CYS A 69 18.64 5.21 -34.92
C CYS A 69 18.15 6.57 -35.40
N LYS A 70 17.40 7.29 -34.55
CA LYS A 70 16.79 8.59 -34.93
C LYS A 70 17.32 9.79 -34.14
N ALA A 71 18.01 9.59 -33.01
CA ALA A 71 18.60 10.71 -32.26
C ALA A 71 19.77 10.25 -31.39
N LYS A 72 20.74 11.16 -31.22
CA LYS A 72 21.88 11.06 -30.30
C LYS A 72 21.70 12.13 -29.23
N TYR A 73 21.56 11.72 -27.98
CA TYR A 73 21.52 12.63 -26.84
C TYR A 73 22.75 12.39 -25.96
N ARG A 74 23.35 13.46 -25.45
CA ARG A 74 24.59 13.43 -24.67
C ARG A 74 24.42 14.26 -23.42
N GLU A 75 24.56 13.61 -22.27
CA GLU A 75 24.56 14.24 -20.95
C GLU A 75 25.57 13.44 -20.11
N ASP A 76 26.47 14.14 -19.42
CA ASP A 76 27.47 13.56 -18.52
C ASP A 76 28.21 12.33 -19.07
N ASN A 77 28.89 12.51 -20.21
CA ASN A 77 29.69 11.49 -20.91
C ASN A 77 28.97 10.21 -21.32
N THR A 78 27.65 10.16 -21.20
CA THR A 78 26.83 9.01 -21.60
C THR A 78 26.15 9.31 -22.93
N THR A 79 26.34 8.43 -23.93
CA THR A 79 25.65 8.55 -25.22
C THR A 79 24.42 7.66 -25.22
N TYR A 80 23.26 8.29 -25.33
CA TYR A 80 21.99 7.59 -25.39
C TYR A 80 21.58 7.41 -26.85
N TRP A 81 21.23 6.17 -27.21
CA TRP A 81 20.70 5.82 -28.53
C TRP A 81 19.23 5.47 -28.41
N LEU A 82 18.36 6.25 -29.05
CA LEU A 82 16.97 5.82 -29.24
C LEU A 82 16.92 4.82 -30.39
N LEU A 83 16.55 3.57 -30.06
CA LEU A 83 16.31 2.51 -31.01
C LEU A 83 14.80 2.29 -31.16
N ASN A 84 14.29 2.37 -32.39
CA ASN A 84 12.95 1.91 -32.71
C ASN A 84 13.02 0.55 -33.41
N ARG A 85 12.17 -0.39 -32.98
CA ARG A 85 12.03 -1.69 -33.64
C ARG A 85 11.38 -1.49 -34.99
N CYS A 86 12.04 -1.94 -36.06
CA CYS A 86 11.46 -1.93 -37.41
C CYS A 86 11.08 -3.38 -37.78
N SER A 87 9.79 -3.73 -37.67
CA SER A 87 9.28 -4.99 -38.19
C SER A 87 8.86 -4.79 -39.65
N ARG A 88 9.30 -5.68 -40.55
CA ARG A 88 8.73 -5.76 -41.89
C ARG A 88 7.28 -6.25 -41.78
N ASN A 89 6.40 -5.48 -42.43
CA ASN A 89 5.00 -5.74 -42.76
C ASN A 89 3.94 -5.69 -41.64
N HIS A 90 2.97 -4.81 -41.91
CA HIS A 90 1.65 -4.55 -41.31
C HIS A 90 1.51 -3.73 -40.02
N ARG A 91 0.53 -2.81 -40.11
CA ARG A 91 0.20 -1.68 -39.23
C ARG A 91 -0.06 -2.13 -37.79
N ILE A 92 0.52 -1.45 -36.80
CA ILE A 92 -0.01 -1.27 -35.44
C ILE A 92 0.55 0.03 -34.84
N SER A 93 -0.34 0.72 -34.10
CA SER A 93 -0.21 2.00 -33.39
C SER A 93 0.86 2.00 -32.28
N MET A 94 1.40 3.19 -32.02
CA MET A 94 2.44 3.52 -31.04
C MET A 94 2.12 3.07 -29.60
N ALA A 95 3.12 2.46 -28.95
CA ALA A 95 3.38 2.61 -27.53
C ALA A 95 4.90 2.44 -27.30
N SER A 96 5.56 3.53 -26.90
CA SER A 96 7.00 3.59 -26.71
C SER A 96 7.40 2.86 -25.42
N SER A 97 8.31 1.89 -25.51
CA SER A 97 9.00 1.32 -24.33
C SER A 97 10.49 1.62 -24.47
N VAL A 98 11.02 2.46 -23.58
CA VAL A 98 12.43 2.90 -23.57
C VAL A 98 13.24 1.93 -22.72
N PHE A 99 14.36 1.46 -23.24
CA PHE A 99 15.33 0.64 -22.49
C PHE A 99 16.67 1.37 -22.41
N PHE A 100 17.28 1.40 -21.22
CA PHE A 100 18.63 1.92 -20.99
C PHE A 100 19.59 0.74 -20.78
N ILE A 101 20.73 0.74 -21.48
CA ILE A 101 21.82 -0.22 -21.28
C ILE A 101 23.07 0.57 -20.88
N HIS A 102 23.72 0.17 -19.78
CA HIS A 102 24.93 0.79 -19.23
C HIS A 102 26.18 0.08 -19.75
N SER A 103 27.19 0.85 -20.18
CA SER A 103 28.58 0.38 -20.24
C SER A 103 29.55 1.55 -20.09
N HIS A 104 30.51 1.47 -19.18
CA HIS A 104 31.57 2.46 -19.01
C HIS A 104 32.69 2.26 -20.04
N CYS A 105 33.15 3.35 -20.67
CA CYS A 105 34.43 3.38 -21.36
C CYS A 105 35.05 4.79 -21.24
N TYR A 106 36.34 4.84 -20.94
CA TYR A 106 37.13 6.05 -20.69
C TYR A 106 37.87 6.51 -21.96
N SER A 107 38.38 7.76 -21.93
CA SER A 107 39.39 8.40 -22.82
C SER A 107 38.91 9.44 -23.84
N SER A 108 39.02 10.70 -23.39
CA SER A 108 39.87 11.80 -23.88
C SER A 108 39.59 12.62 -25.17
N SER A 109 39.92 13.91 -25.00
CA SER A 109 40.35 14.94 -25.96
C SER A 109 39.33 15.96 -26.51
N HIS A 110 39.86 17.18 -26.65
CA HIS A 110 39.28 18.52 -26.63
C HIS A 110 38.35 18.92 -27.80
N SER A 111 37.50 19.94 -27.58
CA SER A 111 37.67 21.31 -28.12
C SER A 111 36.35 22.10 -28.08
N SER A 112 36.48 23.36 -27.66
CA SER A 112 35.48 24.42 -27.50
C SER A 112 34.92 24.94 -28.82
N LEU A 113 33.67 25.42 -28.82
CA LEU A 113 33.24 26.49 -29.73
C LEU A 113 32.11 27.34 -29.14
N VAL A 114 32.34 28.66 -29.13
CA VAL A 114 31.47 29.78 -28.72
C VAL A 114 30.83 30.40 -29.97
N PHE A 115 29.67 31.06 -29.82
CA PHE A 115 29.07 32.21 -30.56
C PHE A 115 27.56 32.02 -30.78
N ARG A 116 26.66 33.02 -30.84
CA ARG A 116 26.55 34.45 -30.45
C ARG A 116 25.06 34.80 -30.63
N LEU A 117 24.55 35.74 -29.82
CA LEU A 117 23.21 36.34 -29.93
C LEU A 117 22.98 37.14 -31.23
N HIS A 118 21.73 37.15 -31.69
CA HIS A 118 21.02 38.24 -32.41
C HIS A 118 19.51 37.98 -32.27
N ARG A 119 18.56 38.92 -32.19
CA ARG A 119 18.47 40.38 -31.97
C ARG A 119 16.96 40.66 -31.78
N GLN A 120 16.60 41.66 -30.97
CA GLN A 120 15.24 42.19 -30.76
C GLN A 120 14.59 42.75 -32.03
N LEU A 121 13.25 42.76 -32.06
CA LEU A 121 12.45 43.87 -32.61
C LEU A 121 11.22 44.11 -31.72
N ALA A 122 11.03 45.37 -31.36
CA ALA A 122 9.88 45.92 -30.63
C ALA A 122 9.05 46.80 -31.57
N VAL A 123 7.73 46.85 -31.39
CA VAL A 123 6.85 47.94 -31.85
C VAL A 123 5.81 48.20 -30.75
N GLY A 124 5.70 49.46 -30.32
CA GLY A 124 4.77 49.95 -29.29
C GLY A 124 3.39 50.37 -29.84
N PRO A 125 2.71 51.34 -29.20
CA PRO A 125 1.61 51.05 -28.29
C PRO A 125 0.24 51.53 -28.82
N THR A 126 -0.84 50.85 -28.41
CA THR A 126 -2.20 51.35 -28.60
C THR A 126 -2.97 51.28 -27.28
N SER A 127 -3.40 52.45 -26.83
CA SER A 127 -4.22 52.64 -25.65
C SER A 127 -5.66 52.21 -25.90
N LEU A 128 -6.19 51.30 -25.07
CA LEU A 128 -7.63 51.13 -24.88
C LEU A 128 -7.92 50.97 -23.38
N ARG A 129 -8.58 51.99 -22.81
CA ARG A 129 -9.29 51.88 -21.54
C ARG A 129 -10.52 51.03 -21.78
N PHE A 130 -10.72 49.98 -20.99
CA PHE A 130 -12.03 49.36 -20.84
C PHE A 130 -12.35 49.13 -19.36
N SER A 131 -13.56 49.58 -19.02
CA SER A 131 -14.20 49.57 -17.72
C SER A 131 -14.34 48.17 -17.15
N SER A 132 -14.10 48.06 -15.84
CA SER A 132 -14.37 46.90 -15.00
C SER A 132 -15.87 46.78 -14.71
N SER A 133 -16.55 45.81 -15.31
CA SER A 133 -17.84 45.31 -14.80
C SER A 133 -18.26 44.01 -15.48
N HIS A 134 -17.62 42.90 -15.14
CA HIS A 134 -18.24 41.58 -15.31
C HIS A 134 -17.90 40.74 -14.08
N GLY A 135 -18.80 40.80 -13.09
CA GLY A 135 -18.87 39.77 -12.07
C GLY A 135 -19.22 38.46 -12.78
N ALA A 136 -18.20 37.64 -13.01
CA ALA A 136 -18.41 36.24 -13.37
C ALA A 136 -19.01 35.56 -12.14
N SER A 137 -20.34 35.52 -12.10
CA SER A 137 -21.06 34.60 -11.23
C SER A 137 -20.66 33.19 -11.66
N VAL A 138 -19.71 32.60 -10.93
CA VAL A 138 -19.41 31.17 -11.04
C VAL A 138 -20.63 30.47 -10.45
N VAL A 139 -21.62 30.23 -11.31
CA VAL A 139 -22.69 29.30 -11.00
C VAL A 139 -22.02 27.94 -10.90
N ALA A 140 -21.74 27.53 -9.67
CA ALA A 140 -21.40 26.16 -9.36
C ALA A 140 -22.53 25.30 -9.89
N MET A 141 -22.29 24.61 -11.00
CA MET A 141 -23.12 23.49 -11.43
C MET A 141 -22.99 22.45 -10.32
N ALA A 142 -23.91 22.49 -9.36
CA ALA A 142 -24.12 21.39 -8.43
C ALA A 142 -24.60 20.22 -9.27
N SER A 143 -23.70 19.28 -9.57
CA SER A 143 -24.10 17.97 -10.04
C SER A 143 -24.93 17.35 -8.92
N ASP A 144 -26.20 17.08 -9.21
CA ASP A 144 -27.13 16.35 -8.36
C ASP A 144 -26.75 14.85 -8.30
N SER A 145 -25.51 14.57 -7.94
CA SER A 145 -25.00 13.22 -7.75
C SER A 145 -24.56 13.10 -6.30
N SER A 146 -25.38 12.43 -5.50
CA SER A 146 -25.01 11.98 -4.17
C SER A 146 -23.71 11.14 -4.23
N ALA A 147 -22.89 11.25 -3.20
CA ALA A 147 -21.61 10.56 -3.11
C ALA A 147 -21.80 9.05 -3.25
N LYS A 148 -20.84 8.38 -3.90
CA LYS A 148 -20.81 6.92 -3.97
C LYS A 148 -20.62 6.34 -2.57
N VAL A 149 -21.50 5.42 -2.17
CA VAL A 149 -21.34 4.71 -0.89
C VAL A 149 -20.21 3.68 -1.01
N ILE A 150 -19.22 3.78 -0.13
CA ILE A 150 -18.15 2.80 0.01
C ILE A 150 -18.64 1.68 0.95
N ASP A 151 -19.26 0.67 0.36
CA ASP A 151 -19.80 -0.50 1.07
C ASP A 151 -18.66 -1.44 1.51
N GLY A 152 -18.18 -1.24 2.73
CA GLY A 152 -17.13 -2.07 3.33
C GLY A 152 -17.64 -3.45 3.77
N LYS A 153 -18.95 -3.65 3.95
CA LYS A 153 -19.52 -4.98 4.22
C LYS A 153 -19.37 -5.88 2.99
N SER A 154 -19.65 -5.34 1.81
CA SER A 154 -19.48 -6.06 0.54
C SER A 154 -18.02 -6.39 0.27
N VAL A 155 -17.11 -5.42 0.42
CA VAL A 155 -15.66 -5.64 0.25
C VAL A 155 -15.14 -6.66 1.26
N ALA A 156 -15.51 -6.54 2.54
CA ALA A 156 -15.10 -7.51 3.56
C ALA A 156 -15.61 -8.92 3.26
N LYS A 157 -16.77 -9.07 2.62
CA LYS A 157 -17.26 -10.38 2.18
C LYS A 157 -16.37 -10.96 1.08
N GLN A 158 -16.04 -10.17 0.05
CA GLN A 158 -15.15 -10.62 -1.03
C GLN A 158 -13.80 -11.10 -0.49
N ILE A 159 -13.20 -10.34 0.43
CA ILE A 159 -11.94 -10.70 1.07
C ILE A 159 -12.07 -11.98 1.90
N ARG A 160 -13.18 -12.18 2.61
CA ARG A 160 -13.41 -13.45 3.32
C ARG A 160 -13.55 -14.62 2.36
N ASP A 161 -14.24 -14.44 1.22
CA ASP A 161 -14.35 -15.49 0.20
C ASP A 161 -12.96 -15.85 -0.37
N GLU A 162 -12.10 -14.85 -0.61
CA GLU A 162 -10.68 -15.02 -1.03
C GLU A 162 -9.89 -15.81 0.04
N ILE A 163 -10.01 -15.43 1.32
CA ILE A 163 -9.35 -16.12 2.44
C ILE A 163 -9.83 -17.57 2.55
N THR A 164 -11.13 -17.82 2.44
CA THR A 164 -11.69 -19.19 2.49
C THR A 164 -11.06 -20.09 1.43
N ALA A 165 -10.90 -19.58 0.20
CA ALA A 165 -10.27 -20.33 -0.88
C ALA A 165 -8.80 -20.66 -0.55
N GLU A 166 -8.04 -19.68 -0.04
CA GLU A 166 -6.64 -19.88 0.33
C GLU A 166 -6.44 -20.81 1.53
N VAL A 167 -7.30 -20.73 2.54
CA VAL A 167 -7.28 -21.63 3.71
C VAL A 167 -7.57 -23.07 3.28
N SER A 168 -8.58 -23.28 2.43
CA SER A 168 -8.88 -24.61 1.87
C SER A 168 -7.68 -25.16 1.09
N ASN A 169 -7.06 -24.34 0.23
CA ASN A 169 -5.87 -24.73 -0.53
C ASN A 169 -4.70 -25.11 0.39
N MET A 170 -4.41 -24.32 1.44
CA MET A 170 -3.36 -24.63 2.41
C MET A 170 -3.63 -25.95 3.15
N LYS A 171 -4.88 -26.18 3.55
CA LYS A 171 -5.30 -27.42 4.21
C LYS A 171 -5.14 -28.63 3.31
N GLU A 172 -5.53 -28.53 2.04
CA GLU A 172 -5.41 -29.64 1.07
C GLU A 172 -3.96 -29.92 0.71
N ALA A 173 -3.14 -28.88 0.53
CA ALA A 173 -1.76 -29.01 0.08
C ALA A 173 -0.81 -29.52 1.16
N ILE A 174 -0.94 -29.05 2.40
CA ILE A 174 0.01 -29.36 3.49
C ILE A 174 -0.63 -29.82 4.80
N GLY A 175 -1.96 -29.96 4.85
CA GLY A 175 -2.67 -30.41 6.06
C GLY A 175 -2.75 -29.38 7.19
N VAL A 176 -2.31 -28.14 6.96
CA VAL A 176 -2.26 -27.08 7.96
C VAL A 176 -3.44 -26.13 7.82
N VAL A 177 -4.00 -25.71 8.95
CA VAL A 177 -5.06 -24.70 9.04
C VAL A 177 -4.55 -23.54 9.90
N PRO A 178 -4.71 -22.27 9.48
CA PRO A 178 -4.32 -21.13 10.32
C PRO A 178 -5.09 -21.12 11.64
N GLY A 179 -4.45 -20.61 12.68
CA GLY A 179 -4.99 -20.56 14.04
C GLY A 179 -4.89 -19.17 14.64
N LEU A 180 -5.99 -18.65 15.16
CA LEU A 180 -6.09 -17.36 15.84
C LEU A 180 -6.47 -17.57 17.30
N ALA A 181 -5.61 -17.16 18.22
CA ALA A 181 -5.92 -17.09 19.63
C ALA A 181 -6.44 -15.69 19.99
N VAL A 182 -7.54 -15.64 20.76
CA VAL A 182 -8.16 -14.39 21.22
C VAL A 182 -8.19 -14.39 22.75
N ILE A 183 -7.68 -13.32 23.34
CA ILE A 183 -7.71 -13.09 24.79
C ILE A 183 -8.68 -11.96 25.08
N LEU A 184 -9.67 -12.23 25.94
CA LEU A 184 -10.63 -11.27 26.45
C LEU A 184 -10.49 -11.19 27.97
N VAL A 185 -10.43 -9.98 28.52
CA VAL A 185 -10.40 -9.75 29.96
C VAL A 185 -11.61 -8.92 30.38
N GLY A 186 -12.45 -9.48 31.24
CA GLY A 186 -13.68 -8.89 31.76
C GLY A 186 -14.92 -9.06 30.86
N ASP A 187 -16.05 -8.52 31.33
CA ASP A 187 -17.39 -8.85 30.81
C ASP A 187 -18.05 -7.69 30.04
N ARG A 188 -17.24 -6.79 29.51
CA ARG A 188 -17.74 -5.67 28.70
C ARG A 188 -18.57 -6.18 27.52
N LYS A 189 -19.87 -5.86 27.52
CA LYS A 189 -20.86 -6.38 26.53
C LYS A 189 -20.48 -6.07 25.08
N ASP A 190 -19.91 -4.90 24.84
CA ASP A 190 -19.40 -4.51 23.53
C ASP A 190 -18.22 -5.40 23.09
N SER A 191 -17.24 -5.59 23.99
CA SER A 191 -16.06 -6.43 23.77
C SER A 191 -16.43 -7.90 23.52
N ALA A 192 -17.34 -8.46 24.32
CA ALA A 192 -17.85 -9.84 24.14
C ALA A 192 -18.58 -10.02 22.79
N THR A 193 -19.29 -9.01 22.32
CA THR A 193 -19.94 -9.03 21.00
C THR A 193 -18.89 -9.03 19.89
N TYR A 194 -17.83 -8.21 20.01
CA TYR A 194 -16.72 -8.18 19.06
C TYR A 194 -15.98 -9.52 18.99
N VAL A 195 -15.64 -10.12 20.13
CA VAL A 195 -14.96 -11.42 20.19
C VAL A 195 -15.83 -12.51 19.56
N ARG A 196 -17.12 -12.56 19.88
CA ARG A 196 -18.06 -13.51 19.26
C ARG A 196 -18.13 -13.35 17.74
N ASN A 197 -18.11 -12.12 17.23
CA ASN A 197 -18.10 -11.86 15.80
C ASN A 197 -16.79 -12.31 15.15
N LYS A 198 -15.64 -12.14 15.83
CA LYS A 198 -14.33 -12.61 15.35
C LYS A 198 -14.29 -14.13 15.29
N LYS A 199 -14.75 -14.84 16.32
CA LYS A 199 -14.88 -16.30 16.31
C LYS A 199 -15.70 -16.80 15.12
N LYS A 200 -16.91 -16.24 14.93
CA LYS A 200 -17.77 -16.57 13.79
C LYS A 200 -17.08 -16.29 12.45
N ALA A 201 -16.30 -15.22 12.37
CA ALA A 201 -15.58 -14.87 11.16
C ALA A 201 -14.47 -15.90 10.87
N CYS A 202 -13.71 -16.34 11.89
CA CYS A 202 -12.73 -17.44 11.75
C CYS A 202 -13.40 -18.72 11.24
N GLU A 203 -14.48 -19.15 11.90
CA GLU A 203 -15.25 -20.34 11.51
C GLU A 203 -15.74 -20.25 10.06
N SER A 204 -16.22 -19.07 9.65
CA SER A 204 -16.74 -18.86 8.29
C SER A 204 -15.69 -18.96 7.17
N VAL A 205 -14.41 -18.80 7.51
CA VAL A 205 -13.29 -18.90 6.55
C VAL A 205 -12.41 -20.13 6.79
N GLY A 206 -12.80 -21.00 7.71
CA GLY A 206 -12.07 -22.23 8.03
C GLY A 206 -10.81 -22.03 8.88
N ILE A 207 -10.65 -20.87 9.55
CA ILE A 207 -9.55 -20.61 10.49
C ILE A 207 -9.93 -21.16 11.88
N ASN A 208 -8.98 -21.85 12.53
CA ASN A 208 -9.16 -22.33 13.90
C ASN A 208 -9.13 -21.15 14.88
N SER A 209 -10.09 -21.09 15.81
CA SER A 209 -10.17 -20.04 16.82
C SER A 209 -9.98 -20.64 18.21
N LEU A 210 -9.04 -20.10 18.97
CA LEU A 210 -8.84 -20.38 20.39
C LEU A 210 -9.25 -19.15 21.20
N GLU A 211 -9.85 -19.35 22.36
CA GLU A 211 -10.33 -18.26 23.20
C GLU A 211 -9.88 -18.46 24.64
N ALA A 212 -9.31 -17.40 25.24
CA ALA A 212 -9.11 -17.28 26.67
C ALA A 212 -9.99 -16.13 27.18
N ASN A 213 -11.00 -16.46 27.99
CA ASN A 213 -11.87 -15.47 28.64
C ASN A 213 -11.48 -15.40 30.12
N LEU A 214 -10.87 -14.28 30.52
CA LEU A 214 -10.42 -14.02 31.87
C LEU A 214 -11.40 -13.08 32.59
N PRO A 215 -11.66 -13.30 33.89
CA PRO A 215 -12.38 -12.34 34.73
C PRO A 215 -11.80 -10.92 34.71
N GLN A 216 -12.62 -9.92 35.04
CA GLN A 216 -12.17 -8.53 35.08
C GLN A 216 -11.09 -8.28 36.15
N ASP A 217 -11.09 -9.05 37.24
CA ASP A 217 -10.15 -8.95 38.36
C ASP A 217 -8.89 -9.81 38.18
N SER A 218 -8.72 -10.47 37.03
CA SER A 218 -7.47 -11.17 36.71
C SER A 218 -6.25 -10.24 36.77
N THR A 219 -5.10 -10.83 37.07
CA THR A 219 -3.83 -10.12 37.13
C THR A 219 -3.24 -9.96 35.74
N GLU A 220 -2.32 -9.00 35.60
CA GLU A 220 -1.52 -8.87 34.38
C GLU A 220 -0.70 -10.14 34.09
N GLU A 221 -0.20 -10.80 35.14
CA GLU A 221 0.57 -12.05 35.03
C GLU A 221 -0.28 -13.19 34.44
N ASP A 222 -1.56 -13.29 34.80
CA ASP A 222 -2.48 -14.27 34.20
C ASP A 222 -2.56 -14.09 32.68
N VAL A 223 -2.71 -12.85 32.21
CA VAL A 223 -2.78 -12.52 30.78
C VAL A 223 -1.46 -12.87 30.08
N LEU A 224 -0.33 -12.51 30.69
CA LEU A 224 1.00 -12.80 30.16
C LEU A 224 1.27 -14.31 30.05
N ASN A 225 0.77 -15.11 30.99
CA ASN A 225 0.88 -16.57 30.94
C ASN A 225 0.12 -17.17 29.75
N TYR A 226 -1.09 -16.69 29.45
CA TYR A 226 -1.82 -17.09 28.24
C TYR A 226 -1.08 -16.68 26.96
N ILE A 227 -0.56 -15.45 26.90
CA ILE A 227 0.22 -14.98 25.75
C ILE A 227 1.46 -15.85 25.55
N SER A 228 2.17 -16.20 26.62
CA SER A 228 3.33 -17.09 26.59
C SER A 228 2.96 -18.46 26.02
N GLY A 229 1.89 -19.09 26.52
CA GLY A 229 1.39 -20.35 26.00
C GLY A 229 1.06 -20.29 24.50
N TYR A 230 0.34 -19.26 24.07
CA TYR A 230 0.01 -19.08 22.65
C TYR A 230 1.22 -18.71 21.78
N ASN A 231 2.23 -18.03 22.33
CA ASN A 231 3.47 -17.74 21.62
C ASN A 231 4.23 -19.03 21.29
N ASP A 232 4.22 -20.01 22.18
CA ASP A 232 4.93 -21.28 22.04
C ASP A 232 4.11 -22.38 21.34
N ASP A 233 2.78 -22.22 21.24
CA ASP A 233 1.91 -23.16 20.54
C ASP A 233 2.11 -23.08 19.00
N PRO A 234 2.60 -24.14 18.32
CA PRO A 234 2.81 -24.14 16.87
C PRO A 234 1.50 -24.15 16.06
N SER A 235 0.36 -24.47 16.68
CA SER A 235 -0.97 -24.40 16.03
C SER A 235 -1.53 -22.97 15.98
N VAL A 236 -1.00 -22.06 16.81
CA VAL A 236 -1.40 -20.66 16.87
C VAL A 236 -0.48 -19.82 15.98
N HIS A 237 -1.07 -19.11 15.03
CA HIS A 237 -0.38 -18.28 14.06
C HIS A 237 -0.64 -16.79 14.29
N GLY A 238 -1.73 -16.44 14.97
CA GLY A 238 -2.05 -15.08 15.37
C GLY A 238 -2.53 -15.03 16.81
N ILE A 239 -2.17 -13.96 17.52
CA ILE A 239 -2.66 -13.64 18.86
C ILE A 239 -3.31 -12.26 18.81
N LEU A 240 -4.51 -12.18 19.37
CA LEU A 240 -5.28 -10.96 19.51
C LEU A 240 -5.59 -10.75 21.00
N VAL A 241 -5.16 -9.63 21.56
CA VAL A 241 -5.62 -9.17 22.88
C VAL A 241 -6.74 -8.14 22.66
N GLN A 242 -7.95 -8.45 23.12
CA GLN A 242 -9.10 -7.57 22.93
C GLN A 242 -9.01 -6.36 23.85
N LEU A 243 -8.97 -5.17 23.24
CA LEU A 243 -8.98 -3.89 23.94
C LEU A 243 -10.41 -3.32 24.11
N PRO A 244 -10.64 -2.44 25.09
CA PRO A 244 -9.69 -2.00 26.12
C PRO A 244 -9.57 -3.02 27.26
N LEU A 245 -8.38 -3.09 27.85
CA LEU A 245 -8.13 -3.88 29.05
C LEU A 245 -8.66 -3.17 30.31
N PRO A 246 -8.85 -3.90 31.43
CA PRO A 246 -9.12 -3.28 32.73
C PRO A 246 -8.08 -2.22 33.12
N SER A 247 -8.52 -1.17 33.81
CA SER A 247 -7.68 0.01 34.08
C SER A 247 -6.47 -0.24 34.98
N HIS A 248 -6.44 -1.36 35.72
CA HIS A 248 -5.31 -1.75 36.56
C HIS A 248 -4.19 -2.45 35.79
N MET A 249 -4.39 -2.78 34.51
CA MET A 249 -3.40 -3.45 33.67
C MET A 249 -2.61 -2.47 32.80
N ASN A 250 -1.34 -2.78 32.57
CA ASN A 250 -0.53 -2.06 31.60
C ASN A 250 -0.72 -2.65 30.19
N GLU A 251 -1.56 -2.00 29.39
CA GLU A 251 -1.84 -2.40 28.00
C GLU A 251 -0.56 -2.53 27.17
N GLN A 252 0.43 -1.65 27.33
CA GLN A 252 1.66 -1.71 26.54
C GLN A 252 2.49 -2.94 26.91
N ASN A 253 2.57 -3.30 28.20
CA ASN A 253 3.31 -4.50 28.61
C ASN A 253 2.67 -5.75 28.01
N ILE A 254 1.34 -5.85 28.10
CA ILE A 254 0.57 -6.97 27.56
C ILE A 254 0.72 -7.07 26.03
N LEU A 255 0.55 -5.97 25.29
CA LEU A 255 0.68 -5.98 23.84
C LEU A 255 2.10 -6.30 23.37
N ASN A 256 3.13 -5.83 24.09
CA ASN A 256 4.53 -6.12 23.77
C ASN A 256 4.95 -7.57 24.05
N ALA A 257 4.18 -8.31 24.87
CA ALA A 257 4.46 -9.71 25.14
C ALA A 257 4.06 -10.63 23.97
N VAL A 258 3.22 -10.17 23.05
CA VAL A 258 2.88 -10.91 21.83
C VAL A 258 4.09 -10.93 20.90
N ARG A 259 4.57 -12.12 20.51
CA ARG A 259 5.68 -12.24 19.56
C ARG A 259 5.32 -11.52 18.25
N ILE A 260 6.27 -10.76 17.70
CA ILE A 260 6.05 -9.99 16.47
C ILE A 260 5.58 -10.88 15.30
N GLU A 261 5.98 -12.15 15.26
CA GLU A 261 5.56 -13.12 14.25
C GLU A 261 4.08 -13.51 14.36
N LYS A 262 3.46 -13.35 15.54
CA LYS A 262 2.05 -13.66 15.82
C LYS A 262 1.19 -12.41 16.14
N ASP A 263 1.76 -11.21 16.11
CA ASP A 263 1.05 -9.92 16.29
C ASP A 263 0.19 -9.55 15.07
N VAL A 264 -0.85 -10.34 14.81
CA VAL A 264 -1.70 -10.17 13.62
C VAL A 264 -2.55 -8.90 13.65
N ASP A 265 -2.67 -8.25 14.80
CA ASP A 265 -3.28 -6.92 14.94
C ASP A 265 -2.30 -5.78 14.59
N GLY A 266 -1.00 -6.06 14.49
CA GLY A 266 0.03 -5.15 14.01
C GLY A 266 0.44 -4.05 14.99
N PHE A 267 0.17 -4.23 16.29
CA PHE A 267 0.41 -3.20 17.31
C PHE A 267 1.80 -3.25 17.93
N HIS A 268 2.58 -4.31 17.68
CA HIS A 268 3.94 -4.40 18.16
C HIS A 268 4.78 -3.22 17.62
N PRO A 269 5.52 -2.50 18.48
CA PRO A 269 6.30 -1.33 18.06
C PRO A 269 7.25 -1.56 16.87
N LEU A 270 7.76 -2.78 16.69
CA LEU A 270 8.60 -3.14 15.56
C LEU A 270 7.82 -3.17 14.23
N ASN A 271 6.56 -3.57 14.22
CA ASN A 271 5.70 -3.48 13.04
C ASN A 271 5.48 -2.00 12.65
N ILE A 272 5.16 -1.14 13.62
CA ILE A 272 5.00 0.30 13.36
C ILE A 272 6.32 0.96 12.94
N GLY A 273 7.44 0.61 13.57
CA GLY A 273 8.76 1.11 13.20
C GLY A 273 9.16 0.69 11.78
N ARG A 274 8.93 -0.58 11.41
CA ARG A 274 9.13 -1.06 10.03
C ARG A 274 8.20 -0.32 9.07
N LEU A 275 6.94 -0.10 9.43
CA LEU A 275 5.98 0.69 8.64
C LEU A 275 6.47 2.13 8.41
N ALA A 276 7.07 2.79 9.41
CA ALA A 276 7.56 4.15 9.27
C ALA A 276 8.84 4.27 8.40
N MET A 277 9.64 3.21 8.31
CA MET A 277 10.91 3.23 7.59
C MET A 277 10.73 2.89 6.11
N ARG A 278 11.25 3.74 5.21
CA ARG A 278 11.34 3.42 3.78
C ARG A 278 12.28 2.22 3.57
N GLY A 279 11.91 1.33 2.64
CA GLY A 279 12.70 0.14 2.30
C GLY A 279 12.64 -0.99 3.35
N ARG A 280 11.72 -0.91 4.32
CA ARG A 280 11.43 -2.00 5.25
C ARG A 280 9.97 -2.39 5.15
N GLU A 281 9.68 -3.68 5.27
CA GLU A 281 8.30 -4.16 5.35
C GLU A 281 7.97 -4.65 6.76
N PRO A 282 6.84 -4.21 7.34
CA PRO A 282 6.34 -4.79 8.59
C PRO A 282 5.89 -6.24 8.36
N LEU A 283 5.86 -7.05 9.43
CA LEU A 283 5.25 -8.39 9.32
C LEU A 283 3.73 -8.26 9.19
N PHE A 284 3.17 -7.30 9.92
CA PHE A 284 1.75 -6.99 9.92
C PHE A 284 1.53 -5.48 9.93
N VAL A 285 0.51 -5.06 9.19
CA VAL A 285 -0.02 -3.70 9.23
C VAL A 285 -1.27 -3.70 10.11
N PRO A 286 -1.47 -2.69 10.98
CA PRO A 286 -2.68 -2.57 11.77
C PRO A 286 -3.96 -2.74 10.97
N CYS A 287 -4.85 -3.61 11.45
CA CYS A 287 -6.01 -4.10 10.72
C CYS A 287 -6.94 -2.99 10.22
N THR A 288 -7.27 -2.02 11.08
CA THR A 288 -8.18 -0.93 10.74
C THR A 288 -7.59 0.03 9.68
N PRO A 289 -6.38 0.58 9.86
CA PRO A 289 -5.69 1.33 8.80
C PRO A 289 -5.54 0.56 7.49
N LYS A 290 -5.13 -0.71 7.56
CA LYS A 290 -5.02 -1.57 6.37
C LYS A 290 -6.37 -1.67 5.65
N GLY A 291 -7.46 -1.84 6.40
CA GLY A 291 -8.81 -1.87 5.87
C GLY A 291 -9.25 -0.56 5.21
N CYS A 292 -8.84 0.58 5.76
CA CYS A 292 -9.11 1.89 5.15
C CYS A 292 -8.45 2.01 3.76
N ILE A 293 -7.18 1.60 3.67
CA ILE A 293 -6.41 1.63 2.41
C ILE A 293 -6.98 0.63 1.40
N GLU A 294 -7.33 -0.57 1.85
CA GLU A 294 -7.96 -1.60 1.01
C GLU A 294 -9.29 -1.11 0.41
N LEU A 295 -10.10 -0.37 1.17
CA LEU A 295 -11.33 0.24 0.65
C LEU A 295 -11.04 1.26 -0.45
N LEU A 296 -10.00 2.09 -0.29
CA LEU A 296 -9.59 3.05 -1.32
C LEU A 296 -9.16 2.31 -2.60
N HIS A 297 -8.37 1.24 -2.48
CA HIS A 297 -7.94 0.40 -3.61
C HIS A 297 -9.10 -0.27 -4.32
N ARG A 298 -9.99 -0.96 -3.59
CA ARG A 298 -11.14 -1.67 -4.15
C ARG A 298 -12.13 -0.73 -4.85
N TYR A 299 -12.13 0.55 -4.47
CA TYR A 299 -12.92 1.60 -5.12
C TYR A 299 -12.16 2.38 -6.18
N ASN A 300 -10.92 2.00 -6.50
CA ASN A 300 -10.03 2.64 -7.48
C ASN A 300 -9.78 4.12 -7.19
N VAL A 301 -9.66 4.48 -5.91
CA VAL A 301 -9.32 5.83 -5.48
C VAL A 301 -7.80 6.01 -5.57
N SER A 302 -7.35 6.92 -6.44
CA SER A 302 -5.93 7.24 -6.57
C SER A 302 -5.42 7.94 -5.30
N ILE A 303 -4.47 7.32 -4.59
CA ILE A 303 -3.83 7.90 -3.40
C ILE A 303 -2.60 8.75 -3.76
N LYS A 304 -1.81 8.29 -4.74
CA LYS A 304 -0.57 8.94 -5.17
C LYS A 304 -0.77 10.41 -5.56
N GLY A 305 0.05 11.28 -4.96
CA GLY A 305 0.05 12.72 -5.20
C GLY A 305 -1.14 13.48 -4.62
N LYS A 306 -2.07 12.80 -3.93
CA LYS A 306 -3.22 13.45 -3.29
C LYS A 306 -2.86 14.07 -1.95
N ARG A 307 -3.65 15.05 -1.54
CA ARG A 307 -3.62 15.60 -0.18
C ARG A 307 -4.54 14.73 0.69
N ALA A 308 -3.97 14.02 1.65
CA ALA A 308 -4.73 13.21 2.59
C ALA A 308 -4.69 13.84 3.99
N VAL A 309 -5.83 13.83 4.67
CA VAL A 309 -5.94 14.25 6.07
C VAL A 309 -6.40 13.07 6.91
N VAL A 310 -5.65 12.79 7.98
CA VAL A 310 -6.07 11.86 9.03
C VAL A 310 -6.47 12.65 10.27
N ILE A 311 -7.71 12.48 10.71
CA ILE A 311 -8.25 13.15 11.89
C ILE A 311 -8.19 12.17 13.06
N GLY A 312 -7.29 12.43 14.01
CA GLY A 312 -6.92 11.52 15.08
C GLY A 312 -5.50 11.00 14.91
N ARG A 313 -4.82 10.79 16.05
CA ARG A 313 -3.41 10.35 16.13
C ARG A 313 -3.20 9.19 17.11
N SER A 314 -4.21 8.34 17.23
CA SER A 314 -4.11 7.14 18.07
C SER A 314 -3.04 6.19 17.52
N ASN A 315 -2.43 5.41 18.42
CA ASN A 315 -1.39 4.44 18.05
C ASN A 315 -1.94 3.31 17.15
N ILE A 316 -3.22 2.97 17.32
CA ILE A 316 -3.85 1.82 16.66
C ILE A 316 -4.51 2.16 15.32
N VAL A 317 -4.86 3.43 15.07
CA VAL A 317 -5.53 3.85 13.82
C VAL A 317 -4.86 5.07 13.19
N GLY A 318 -4.91 6.22 13.86
CA GLY A 318 -4.55 7.51 13.22
C GLY A 318 -3.12 7.55 12.70
N THR A 319 -2.16 7.24 13.57
CA THR A 319 -0.73 7.22 13.20
C THR A 319 -0.42 6.20 12.09
N PRO A 320 -0.79 4.92 12.20
CA PRO A 320 -0.55 3.95 11.13
C PRO A 320 -1.28 4.26 9.81
N ALA A 321 -2.50 4.82 9.85
CA ALA A 321 -3.20 5.26 8.63
C ALA A 321 -2.44 6.37 7.90
N ALA A 322 -1.88 7.33 8.65
CA ALA A 322 -1.06 8.39 8.07
C ALA A 322 0.21 7.84 7.42
N LEU A 323 0.88 6.87 8.05
CA LEU A 323 2.07 6.22 7.49
C LEU A 323 1.75 5.43 6.21
N LEU A 324 0.62 4.72 6.16
CA LEU A 324 0.22 3.98 4.96
C LEU A 324 -0.09 4.91 3.78
N LEU A 325 -0.84 5.99 4.02
CA LEU A 325 -1.10 7.00 3.00
C LEU A 325 0.21 7.62 2.47
N GLN A 326 1.16 7.89 3.37
CA GLN A 326 2.48 8.41 2.99
C GLN A 326 3.28 7.41 2.15
N ARG A 327 3.21 6.11 2.45
CA ARG A 327 3.86 5.05 1.65
C ARG A 327 3.30 4.96 0.24
N GLU A 328 2.04 5.35 0.05
CA GLU A 328 1.39 5.44 -1.25
C GLU A 328 1.53 6.82 -1.91
N ASP A 329 2.58 7.57 -1.55
CA ASP A 329 2.94 8.86 -2.13
C ASP A 329 1.88 9.96 -1.94
N ALA A 330 1.02 9.89 -0.92
CA ALA A 330 0.16 11.01 -0.54
C ALA A 330 0.92 12.07 0.28
N THR A 331 0.53 13.33 0.13
CA THR A 331 0.90 14.40 1.07
C THR A 331 -0.05 14.34 2.25
N VAL A 332 0.45 13.95 3.43
CA VAL A 332 -0.40 13.66 4.60
C VAL A 332 -0.34 14.78 5.64
N SER A 333 -1.49 15.22 6.15
CA SER A 333 -1.61 16.05 7.34
C SER A 333 -2.37 15.31 8.44
N VAL A 334 -1.88 15.35 9.68
CA VAL A 334 -2.56 14.75 10.84
C VAL A 334 -3.20 15.85 11.68
N VAL A 335 -4.51 15.78 11.85
CA VAL A 335 -5.32 16.72 12.63
C VAL A 335 -5.69 16.09 13.97
N HIS A 336 -5.68 16.87 15.04
CA HIS A 336 -5.99 16.40 16.39
C HIS A 336 -6.57 17.52 17.27
N SER A 337 -6.96 17.21 18.51
CA SER A 337 -7.61 18.15 19.43
C SER A 337 -6.85 19.46 19.73
N ARG A 338 -5.53 19.50 19.50
CA ARG A 338 -4.70 20.71 19.65
C ARG A 338 -4.41 21.45 18.33
N THR A 339 -5.01 21.03 17.22
CA THR A 339 -4.81 21.66 15.91
C THR A 339 -5.68 22.91 15.85
N SER A 340 -5.09 24.06 15.55
CA SER A 340 -5.83 25.30 15.29
C SER A 340 -6.49 25.24 13.90
N ASN A 341 -7.73 25.73 13.80
CA ASN A 341 -8.53 25.78 12.56
C ASN A 341 -8.54 24.46 11.76
N PRO A 342 -8.90 23.32 12.39
CA PRO A 342 -8.81 22.01 11.73
C PRO A 342 -9.64 21.94 10.43
N GLU A 343 -10.79 22.60 10.40
CA GLU A 343 -11.65 22.78 9.22
C GLU A 343 -10.92 23.35 7.99
N GLU A 344 -9.97 24.26 8.15
CA GLU A 344 -9.21 24.83 7.01
C GLU A 344 -8.28 23.80 6.38
N ILE A 345 -7.69 22.92 7.20
CA ILE A 345 -6.81 21.85 6.74
C ILE A 345 -7.63 20.76 6.06
N ILE A 346 -8.74 20.35 6.69
CA ILE A 346 -9.64 19.30 6.17
C ILE A 346 -10.23 19.71 4.81
N ARG A 347 -10.59 20.99 4.62
CA ARG A 347 -11.16 21.50 3.36
C ARG A 347 -10.19 21.48 2.17
N GLN A 348 -8.91 21.21 2.41
CA GLN A 348 -7.89 21.07 1.36
C GLN A 348 -7.65 19.61 0.95
N ALA A 349 -8.21 18.65 1.69
CA ALA A 349 -7.97 17.23 1.51
C ALA A 349 -8.76 16.64 0.34
N ASP A 350 -8.10 15.80 -0.46
CA ASP A 350 -8.75 14.92 -1.44
C ASP A 350 -9.22 13.61 -0.79
N ILE A 351 -8.53 13.17 0.27
CA ILE A 351 -8.84 11.95 1.04
C ILE A 351 -8.90 12.32 2.51
N ILE A 352 -9.98 11.95 3.20
CA ILE A 352 -10.16 12.16 4.64
C ILE A 352 -10.35 10.81 5.32
N ILE A 353 -9.51 10.49 6.30
CA ILE A 353 -9.72 9.37 7.22
C ILE A 353 -10.03 9.94 8.60
N SER A 354 -11.26 9.74 9.11
CA SER A 354 -11.66 10.22 10.43
C SER A 354 -11.66 9.08 11.45
N ALA A 355 -10.87 9.23 12.52
CA ALA A 355 -10.67 8.24 13.58
C ALA A 355 -10.51 8.92 14.96
N VAL A 356 -11.41 9.85 15.27
CA VAL A 356 -11.40 10.63 16.51
C VAL A 356 -12.33 10.05 17.57
N GLY A 357 -13.37 9.30 17.18
CA GLY A 357 -14.37 8.75 18.10
C GLY A 357 -15.26 9.85 18.70
N GLN A 358 -15.73 10.78 17.87
CA GLN A 358 -16.64 11.84 18.26
C GLN A 358 -17.79 11.95 17.25
N PRO A 359 -19.04 11.69 17.67
CA PRO A 359 -20.16 11.57 16.74
C PRO A 359 -20.40 12.87 15.97
N ASN A 360 -20.48 12.78 14.64
CA ASN A 360 -20.83 13.89 13.74
C ASN A 360 -19.96 15.17 13.87
N MET A 361 -18.72 15.03 14.34
CA MET A 361 -17.77 16.15 14.48
C MET A 361 -17.42 16.76 13.12
N VAL A 362 -17.16 15.94 12.10
CA VAL A 362 -16.80 16.42 10.76
C VAL A 362 -18.06 16.76 9.99
N ARG A 363 -18.28 18.07 9.75
CA ARG A 363 -19.44 18.60 9.02
C ARG A 363 -19.20 18.70 7.53
N GLY A 364 -20.29 18.79 6.76
CA GLY A 364 -20.27 18.98 5.30
C GLY A 364 -19.42 20.17 4.84
N SER A 365 -19.45 21.27 5.60
CA SER A 365 -18.70 22.50 5.30
C SER A 365 -17.18 22.38 5.49
N TRP A 366 -16.70 21.30 6.11
CA TRP A 366 -15.28 20.99 6.27
C TRP A 366 -14.75 20.17 5.10
N ILE A 367 -15.63 19.55 4.33
CA ILE A 367 -15.27 18.60 3.27
C ILE A 367 -15.04 19.36 1.97
N LYS A 368 -13.92 19.07 1.30
CA LYS A 368 -13.68 19.55 -0.06
C LYS A 368 -14.68 18.89 -1.02
N PRO A 369 -15.36 19.64 -1.91
CA PRO A 369 -16.18 19.04 -2.96
C PRO A 369 -15.41 18.00 -3.76
N GLY A 370 -15.97 16.79 -3.88
CA GLY A 370 -15.33 15.66 -4.56
C GLY A 370 -14.25 14.92 -3.77
N ALA A 371 -14.11 15.16 -2.46
CA ALA A 371 -13.23 14.37 -1.60
C ALA A 371 -13.78 12.96 -1.37
N VAL A 372 -12.87 12.02 -1.05
CA VAL A 372 -13.22 10.68 -0.57
C VAL A 372 -13.08 10.61 0.94
N ILE A 373 -14.08 10.04 1.61
CA ILE A 373 -14.16 9.97 3.06
C ILE A 373 -14.21 8.52 3.53
N ILE A 374 -13.28 8.17 4.42
CA ILE A 374 -13.28 6.94 5.20
C ILE A 374 -13.54 7.32 6.67
N ASP A 375 -14.75 7.01 7.13
CA ASP A 375 -15.18 7.22 8.51
C ASP A 375 -14.95 5.95 9.32
N VAL A 376 -13.98 6.02 10.24
CA VAL A 376 -13.57 4.94 11.13
C VAL A 376 -14.33 5.00 12.46
N GLY A 377 -14.92 6.15 12.79
CA GLY A 377 -15.64 6.38 14.04
C GLY A 377 -16.78 5.40 14.24
N ILE A 378 -16.93 4.88 15.45
CA ILE A 378 -18.09 4.07 15.85
C ILE A 378 -18.53 4.57 17.22
N ASN A 379 -19.55 5.42 17.21
CA ASN A 379 -20.03 6.12 18.40
C ASN A 379 -21.47 5.67 18.71
N PRO A 380 -21.76 5.07 19.87
CA PRO A 380 -23.13 4.82 20.29
C PRO A 380 -23.80 6.14 20.68
N VAL A 381 -24.97 6.41 20.09
CA VAL A 381 -25.80 7.57 20.40
C VAL A 381 -27.20 7.07 20.74
N ASP A 382 -27.76 7.55 21.84
CA ASP A 382 -29.08 7.15 22.32
C ASP A 382 -30.14 7.34 21.22
N ASP A 383 -30.96 6.31 21.04
CA ASP A 383 -32.03 6.30 20.07
C ASP A 383 -33.18 5.47 20.64
N PRO A 384 -34.22 6.11 21.21
CA PRO A 384 -35.37 5.44 21.79
C PRO A 384 -36.13 4.56 20.78
N ASN A 385 -35.98 4.82 19.49
CA ASN A 385 -36.64 4.04 18.43
C ASN A 385 -35.81 2.83 17.99
N SER A 386 -34.56 2.73 18.41
CA SER A 386 -33.70 1.58 18.13
C SER A 386 -34.04 0.43 19.09
N PRO A 387 -34.15 -0.82 18.61
CA PRO A 387 -34.32 -2.00 19.47
C PRO A 387 -33.23 -2.17 20.54
N ARG A 388 -32.07 -1.55 20.34
CA ARG A 388 -30.93 -1.58 21.28
C ARG A 388 -30.91 -0.39 22.25
N GLY A 389 -31.81 0.58 22.09
CA GLY A 389 -31.80 1.86 22.81
C GLY A 389 -30.76 2.87 22.30
N TYR A 390 -29.94 2.49 21.32
CA TYR A 390 -28.95 3.35 20.68
C TYR A 390 -28.74 2.98 19.21
N LYS A 391 -28.21 3.93 18.45
CA LYS A 391 -27.68 3.72 17.09
C LYS A 391 -26.17 3.99 17.06
N LEU A 392 -25.48 3.38 16.11
CA LEU A 392 -24.07 3.66 15.87
C LEU A 392 -23.95 4.73 14.80
N VAL A 393 -23.22 5.80 15.08
CA VAL A 393 -22.91 6.87 14.12
C VAL A 393 -21.40 7.06 14.02
N GLY A 394 -20.96 7.56 12.87
CA GLY A 394 -19.56 7.83 12.60
C GLY A 394 -19.08 9.16 13.17
N ASP A 395 -17.83 9.48 12.89
CA ASP A 395 -17.25 10.78 13.23
C ASP A 395 -17.72 11.88 12.26
N VAL A 396 -18.18 11.48 11.07
CA VAL A 396 -18.62 12.36 9.99
C VAL A 396 -20.14 12.43 9.98
N CYS A 397 -20.69 13.64 9.81
CA CYS A 397 -22.12 13.82 9.57
C CYS A 397 -22.47 13.31 8.17
N TYR A 398 -22.91 12.05 8.10
CA TYR A 398 -23.09 11.31 6.86
C TYR A 398 -24.08 11.99 5.90
N GLU A 399 -25.18 12.54 6.43
CA GLU A 399 -26.24 13.21 5.67
C GLU A 399 -25.75 14.50 4.98
N GLU A 400 -24.73 15.15 5.54
CA GLU A 400 -24.08 16.30 4.93
C GLU A 400 -22.97 15.85 3.97
N ALA A 401 -22.14 14.89 4.39
CA ALA A 401 -21.01 14.40 3.63
C ALA A 401 -21.42 13.79 2.29
N ILE A 402 -22.52 13.05 2.25
CA ILE A 402 -23.04 12.41 1.03
C ILE A 402 -23.44 13.43 -0.06
N LYS A 403 -23.61 14.71 0.29
CA LYS A 403 -23.96 15.78 -0.66
C LYS A 403 -22.72 16.49 -1.24
N VAL A 404 -21.54 16.28 -0.65
CA VAL A 404 -20.32 17.04 -0.98
C VAL A 404 -19.19 16.12 -1.46
N ALA A 405 -19.04 14.95 -0.85
CA ALA A 405 -18.00 13.99 -1.17
C ALA A 405 -18.23 13.33 -2.54
N SER A 406 -17.18 12.83 -3.18
CA SER A 406 -17.33 11.92 -4.32
C SER A 406 -17.65 10.50 -3.86
N ALA A 407 -17.13 10.10 -2.69
CA ALA A 407 -17.41 8.81 -2.08
C ALA A 407 -17.27 8.86 -0.55
N VAL A 408 -18.08 8.09 0.17
CA VAL A 408 -18.10 8.06 1.64
C VAL A 408 -18.43 6.67 2.18
N THR A 409 -17.73 6.22 3.21
CA THR A 409 -18.10 5.00 3.94
C THR A 409 -19.27 5.27 4.90
N PRO A 410 -20.29 4.40 4.98
CA PRO A 410 -21.34 4.52 5.98
C PRO A 410 -20.87 3.99 7.34
N VAL A 411 -21.50 4.47 8.40
CA VAL A 411 -21.38 3.88 9.75
C VAL A 411 -22.79 3.55 10.26
N PRO A 412 -23.10 2.27 10.55
CA PRO A 412 -22.26 1.08 10.38
C PRO A 412 -22.14 0.63 8.91
N GLY A 413 -21.24 -0.31 8.63
CA GLY A 413 -21.11 -0.97 7.31
C GLY A 413 -19.91 -0.54 6.47
N GLY A 414 -19.16 0.47 6.90
CA GLY A 414 -17.90 0.90 6.31
C GLY A 414 -16.69 0.12 6.85
N VAL A 415 -15.92 0.75 7.73
CA VAL A 415 -14.60 0.25 8.15
C VAL A 415 -14.67 -0.95 9.11
N GLY A 416 -15.66 -1.02 10.00
CA GLY A 416 -15.76 -2.09 11.00
C GLY A 416 -15.67 -3.52 10.43
N PRO A 417 -16.45 -3.89 9.40
CA PRO A 417 -16.31 -5.19 8.72
C PRO A 417 -14.91 -5.46 8.13
N MET A 418 -14.24 -4.41 7.65
CA MET A 418 -12.89 -4.51 7.08
C MET A 418 -11.85 -4.84 8.14
N THR A 419 -11.97 -4.29 9.36
CA THR A 419 -11.05 -4.61 10.46
C THR A 419 -10.99 -6.12 10.73
N ILE A 420 -12.15 -6.79 10.74
CA ILE A 420 -12.20 -8.25 10.94
C ILE A 420 -11.60 -8.98 9.73
N ALA A 421 -11.93 -8.57 8.50
CA ALA A 421 -11.37 -9.19 7.30
C ALA A 421 -9.83 -9.09 7.25
N MET A 422 -9.27 -7.93 7.63
CA MET A 422 -7.82 -7.71 7.67
C MET A 422 -7.13 -8.52 8.77
N LEU A 423 -7.78 -8.72 9.92
CA LEU A 423 -7.28 -9.60 10.98
C LEU A 423 -7.16 -11.06 10.49
N LEU A 424 -8.20 -11.57 9.82
CA LEU A 424 -8.18 -12.91 9.24
C LEU A 424 -7.09 -13.04 8.15
N GLN A 425 -6.96 -12.02 7.30
CA GLN A 425 -5.93 -11.98 6.27
C GLN A 425 -4.52 -11.98 6.89
N ASN A 426 -4.28 -11.17 7.93
CA ASN A 426 -3.00 -11.15 8.63
C ASN A 426 -2.72 -12.53 9.29
N THR A 427 -3.74 -13.19 9.83
CA THR A 427 -3.61 -14.55 10.38
C THR A 427 -3.20 -15.58 9.33
N LEU A 428 -3.84 -15.53 8.15
CA LEU A 428 -3.46 -16.37 7.02
C LEU A 428 -2.02 -16.09 6.56
N ILE A 429 -1.64 -14.82 6.38
CA ILE A 429 -0.27 -14.42 6.01
C ILE A 429 0.75 -14.93 7.04
N SER A 430 0.41 -14.88 8.33
CA SER A 430 1.25 -15.44 9.39
C SER A 430 1.48 -16.93 9.19
N ALA A 431 0.40 -17.70 9.01
CA ALA A 431 0.48 -19.13 8.83
C ALA A 431 1.27 -19.51 7.57
N LYS A 432 0.97 -18.85 6.44
CA LYS A 432 1.72 -19.02 5.19
C LYS A 432 3.22 -18.83 5.38
N ARG A 433 3.62 -17.76 6.06
CA ARG A 433 5.03 -17.43 6.32
C ARG A 433 5.71 -18.46 7.23
N VAL A 434 5.06 -18.92 8.30
CA VAL A 434 5.64 -19.93 9.20
C VAL A 434 5.84 -21.27 8.49
N HIS A 435 4.92 -21.64 7.59
CA HIS A 435 4.95 -22.92 6.87
C HIS A 435 5.58 -22.84 5.48
N ASN A 436 6.17 -21.69 5.11
CA ASN A 436 6.73 -21.43 3.77
C ASN A 436 5.77 -21.79 2.62
N PHE A 437 4.49 -21.47 2.80
CA PHE A 437 3.43 -21.71 1.82
C PHE A 437 3.15 -20.43 1.02
N GLU A 438 3.23 -20.50 -0.31
CA GLU A 438 3.02 -19.36 -1.22
C GLU A 438 1.53 -19.08 -1.47
#